data_AF-A0A495U2L8-F1
#
_entry.id   AF-A0A495U2L8-F1
#
_cell.length_a   1.000
_cell.length_b   1.000
_cell.length_c   1.000
_cell.angle_alpha   90.00
_cell.angle_beta   90.00
_cell.angle_gamma   90.00
#
_symmetry.space_group_name_H-M   'P 1'
#
loop_
_entity.id
_entity.type
_entity.pdbx_description
1 polymer ?
#
loop_
_entity_poly.entity_id
_entity_poly.type
_entity_poly.pdbx_seq_one_letter_code
_entity_poly.pdbx_strand_id
1 'polypeptide(L)'
;MDTKIYHRTNSEVDLVAKDFAMPFLVRQICGSVNIKLYATLRVTGHDSMSSFIAAFGTQLFGHPDAVVLAAKHFERTRLYQTSAGDAVEVLGADRIAKELAARCDEASHFTQSHAMAFRVGMKAAWTDEPVATTANRDDAAFAEFVKERRTSREKAARKALVGNGTGGQ
;
A
#
# COMPACT_ATOMS: atom_id res chain seq x y z
N MET A 1 21.37 -10.64 4.95
CA MET A 1 22.37 -9.55 4.91
C MET A 1 21.63 -8.26 5.11
N ASP A 2 22.04 -7.43 6.08
CA ASP A 2 21.44 -6.11 6.24
C ASP A 2 21.88 -5.23 5.07
N THR A 3 20.95 -4.92 4.17
CA THR A 3 21.19 -4.04 3.02
C THR A 3 21.41 -2.61 3.50
N LYS A 4 22.53 -2.03 3.08
CA LYS A 4 22.96 -0.68 3.46
C LYS A 4 22.19 0.42 2.72
N ILE A 5 22.10 1.58 3.36
CA ILE A 5 21.66 2.85 2.82
C ILE A 5 22.83 3.83 2.97
N TYR A 6 23.21 4.45 1.88
CA TYR A 6 24.38 5.31 1.79
C TYR A 6 23.97 6.77 1.77
N HIS A 7 24.77 7.61 2.43
CA HIS A 7 24.66 9.05 2.29
C HIS A 7 25.47 9.54 1.08
N ARG A 8 24.88 10.37 0.22
CA ARG A 8 25.49 10.82 -1.04
C ARG A 8 26.76 11.63 -0.86
N THR A 9 26.82 12.47 0.19
CA THR A 9 27.94 13.39 0.41
C THR A 9 28.81 13.03 1.60
N ASN A 10 28.41 12.02 2.40
CA ASN A 10 29.15 11.64 3.59
C ASN A 10 29.36 10.12 3.61
N SER A 11 30.48 9.68 3.06
CA SER A 11 30.83 8.26 2.95
C SER A 11 31.15 7.59 4.30
N GLU A 12 31.29 8.35 5.39
CA GLU A 12 31.53 7.78 6.72
C GLU A 12 30.23 7.33 7.39
N VAL A 13 29.08 7.73 6.83
CA VAL A 13 27.75 7.43 7.37
C VAL A 13 27.10 6.35 6.52
N ASP A 14 27.47 5.11 6.82
CA ASP A 14 26.77 3.91 6.35
C ASP A 14 25.59 3.63 7.29
N LEU A 15 24.38 3.66 6.74
CA LEU A 15 23.15 3.41 7.50
C LEU A 15 22.60 2.02 7.17
N VAL A 16 21.84 1.47 8.12
CA VAL A 16 20.94 0.34 7.90
C VAL A 16 19.50 0.76 8.18
N ALA A 17 18.54 -0.02 7.70
CA ALA A 17 17.13 0.32 7.82
C ALA A 17 16.66 0.57 9.28
N LYS A 18 17.27 -0.12 10.25
CA LYS A 18 16.95 0.05 11.69
C LYS A 18 17.31 1.43 12.22
N ASP A 19 18.29 2.10 11.65
CA ASP A 19 18.74 3.42 12.10
C ASP A 19 17.67 4.49 11.89
N PHE A 20 16.76 4.28 10.94
CA PHE A 20 15.62 5.17 10.69
C PHE A 20 14.55 5.11 11.79
N ALA A 21 14.67 4.17 12.72
CA ALA A 21 13.87 4.19 13.95
C ALA A 21 14.37 5.26 14.95
N MET A 22 15.54 5.88 14.73
CA MET A 22 16.14 6.87 15.62
C MET A 22 15.80 8.30 15.15
N PRO A 23 14.90 9.04 15.84
CA PRO A 23 14.43 10.34 15.36
C PRO A 23 15.51 11.41 15.19
N PHE A 24 16.51 11.42 16.07
CA PHE A 24 17.58 12.41 16.03
C PHE A 24 18.43 12.25 14.76
N LEU A 25 18.68 11.01 14.34
CA LEU A 25 19.48 10.69 13.18
C LEU A 25 18.76 11.14 11.90
N VAL A 26 17.49 10.77 11.75
CA VAL A 26 16.67 11.18 10.59
C VAL A 26 16.57 12.70 10.53
N ARG A 27 16.38 13.37 11.66
CA ARG A 27 16.32 14.85 11.71
C ARG A 27 17.63 15.48 11.28
N GLN A 28 18.77 14.97 11.73
CA GLN A 28 20.08 15.52 11.43
C GLN A 28 20.47 15.30 9.97
N ILE A 29 20.17 14.12 9.42
CA ILE A 29 20.56 13.75 8.07
C ILE A 29 19.61 14.33 7.02
N CYS A 30 18.30 14.22 7.26
CA CYS A 30 17.31 14.55 6.24
C CYS A 30 16.81 16.00 6.37
N GLY A 31 16.85 16.58 7.57
CA GLY A 31 16.27 17.88 7.85
C GLY A 31 14.74 17.86 8.00
N SER A 32 14.20 18.90 8.65
CA SER A 32 12.78 18.99 8.99
C SER A 32 11.86 19.14 7.76
N VAL A 33 12.33 19.82 6.71
CA VAL A 33 11.57 20.04 5.47
C VAL A 33 11.28 18.71 4.78
N ASN A 34 12.29 17.86 4.63
CA ASN A 34 12.13 16.56 3.97
C ASN A 34 11.27 15.61 4.80
N ILE A 35 11.35 15.67 6.13
CA ILE A 35 10.46 14.92 7.01
C ILE A 35 8.98 15.31 6.79
N LYS A 36 8.69 16.62 6.71
CA LYS A 36 7.35 17.11 6.43
C LYS A 36 6.87 16.72 5.04
N LEU A 37 7.75 16.79 4.04
CA LEU A 37 7.46 16.34 2.68
C LEU A 37 7.09 14.84 2.66
N TYR A 38 7.91 14.00 3.29
CA TYR A 38 7.63 12.56 3.41
C TYR A 38 6.26 12.31 4.04
N ALA A 39 5.99 12.93 5.19
CA ALA A 39 4.71 12.77 5.89
C ALA A 39 3.52 13.22 5.04
N THR A 40 3.65 14.35 4.33
CA THR A 40 2.63 14.89 3.43
C THR A 40 2.32 13.93 2.28
N LEU A 41 3.36 13.34 1.66
CA LEU A 41 3.19 12.35 0.59
C LEU A 41 2.48 11.09 1.09
N ARG A 42 2.83 10.61 2.29
CA ARG A 42 2.17 9.45 2.90
C ARG A 42 0.70 9.69 3.23
N VAL A 43 0.37 10.85 3.79
CA VAL A 43 -1.01 11.23 4.10
C VAL A 43 -1.86 11.35 2.83
N THR A 44 -1.26 11.76 1.71
CA THR A 44 -1.94 11.89 0.41
C THR A 44 -1.96 10.59 -0.42
N GLY A 45 -1.51 9.47 0.15
CA GLY A 45 -1.67 8.13 -0.45
C GLY A 45 -0.50 7.63 -1.29
N HIS A 46 0.63 8.35 -1.34
CA HIS A 46 1.82 7.85 -2.01
C HIS A 46 2.44 6.68 -1.21
N ASP A 47 2.98 5.67 -1.90
CA ASP A 47 3.61 4.54 -1.23
C ASP A 47 4.91 4.94 -0.50
N SER A 48 5.34 4.10 0.44
CA SER A 48 6.51 4.36 1.28
C SER A 48 7.81 4.49 0.49
N MET A 49 8.00 3.72 -0.58
CA MET A 49 9.24 3.77 -1.37
C MET A 49 9.31 5.08 -2.16
N SER A 50 8.26 5.40 -2.92
CA SER A 50 8.20 6.63 -3.73
C SER A 50 8.30 7.87 -2.84
N SER A 51 7.62 7.86 -1.69
CA SER A 51 7.71 8.95 -0.72
C SER A 51 9.12 9.12 -0.16
N PHE A 52 9.81 8.02 0.13
CA PHE A 52 11.18 8.05 0.65
C PHE A 52 12.14 8.62 -0.39
N ILE A 53 12.05 8.15 -1.63
CA ILE A 53 12.92 8.62 -2.72
C ILE A 53 12.65 10.10 -3.01
N ALA A 54 11.40 10.52 -3.04
CA ALA A 54 11.04 11.92 -3.26
C ALA A 54 11.53 12.84 -2.15
N ALA A 55 11.40 12.42 -0.89
CA ALA A 55 11.77 13.25 0.26
C ALA A 55 13.27 13.22 0.57
N PHE A 56 13.91 12.06 0.48
CA PHE A 56 15.27 11.84 0.98
C PHE A 56 16.27 11.44 -0.11
N GLY A 57 15.83 11.19 -1.35
CA GLY A 57 16.68 10.67 -2.43
C GLY A 57 17.81 11.61 -2.87
N THR A 58 17.74 12.89 -2.51
CA THR A 58 18.82 13.86 -2.70
C THR A 58 19.99 13.67 -1.72
N GLN A 59 19.75 13.02 -0.58
CA GLN A 59 20.74 12.78 0.47
C GLN A 59 21.09 11.30 0.59
N LEU A 60 20.13 10.41 0.32
CA LEU A 60 20.21 8.99 0.59
C LEU A 60 19.95 8.17 -0.66
N PHE A 61 20.64 7.04 -0.77
CA PHE A 61 20.38 6.03 -1.80
C PHE A 61 20.72 4.64 -1.27
N GLY A 62 20.10 3.60 -1.82
CA GLY A 62 20.31 2.23 -1.38
C GLY A 62 19.46 1.25 -2.19
N HIS A 63 19.56 -0.02 -1.84
CA HIS A 63 18.72 -1.04 -2.46
C HIS A 63 17.23 -0.76 -2.16
N PRO A 64 16.30 -0.96 -3.12
CA PRO A 64 14.86 -0.74 -2.90
C PRO A 64 14.30 -1.38 -1.62
N ASP A 65 14.69 -2.62 -1.32
CA ASP A 65 14.25 -3.33 -0.11
C ASP A 65 14.72 -2.63 1.18
N ALA A 66 15.95 -2.10 1.17
CA ALA A 66 16.50 -1.34 2.29
C ALA A 66 15.70 -0.06 2.51
N VAL A 67 15.41 0.66 1.42
CA VAL A 67 14.64 1.91 1.41
C VAL A 67 13.23 1.67 1.96
N VAL A 68 12.54 0.63 1.50
CA VAL A 68 11.21 0.26 1.99
C VAL A 68 11.25 -0.09 3.48
N LEU A 69 12.27 -0.83 3.92
CA LEU A 69 12.39 -1.20 5.33
C LEU A 69 12.72 0.02 6.22
N ALA A 70 13.58 0.92 5.75
CA ALA A 70 13.91 2.17 6.43
C ALA A 70 12.67 3.07 6.59
N ALA A 71 11.90 3.21 5.52
CA ALA A 71 10.62 3.91 5.54
C ALA A 71 9.67 3.34 6.61
N LYS A 72 9.52 2.00 6.67
CA LYS A 72 8.71 1.33 7.70
C LYS A 72 9.22 1.57 9.12
N HIS A 73 10.53 1.61 9.33
CA HIS A 73 11.11 1.96 10.64
C HIS A 73 10.84 3.40 11.01
N PHE A 74 10.98 4.34 10.07
CA PHE A 74 10.71 5.76 10.28
C PHE A 74 9.23 6.02 10.61
N GLU A 75 8.31 5.37 9.89
CA GLU A 75 6.86 5.55 10.08
C GLU A 75 6.36 5.12 11.47
N ARG A 76 7.14 4.32 12.21
CA ARG A 76 6.84 3.93 13.60
C ARG A 76 7.27 4.97 14.62
N THR A 77 8.05 5.97 14.22
CA THR A 77 8.59 6.96 15.14
C THR A 77 7.57 8.04 15.49
N ARG A 78 7.68 8.60 16.70
CA ARG A 78 6.88 9.77 17.11
C ARG A 78 7.12 10.98 16.19
N LEU A 79 8.33 11.12 15.65
CA LEU A 79 8.69 12.18 14.72
C LEU A 79 7.84 12.15 13.44
N TYR A 80 7.68 10.95 12.86
CA TYR A 80 6.77 10.76 11.73
C TYR A 80 5.32 11.02 12.14
N GLN A 81 4.85 10.42 13.25
CA GLN A 81 3.46 10.56 13.69
C GLN A 81 3.04 12.03 13.89
N THR A 82 3.89 12.83 14.54
CA THR A 82 3.64 14.27 14.68
C THR A 82 3.62 14.98 13.33
N SER A 83 4.61 14.72 12.46
CA SER A 83 4.66 15.37 11.15
C SER A 83 3.49 14.98 10.24
N ALA A 84 2.98 13.76 10.37
CA ALA A 84 1.80 13.28 9.66
C ALA A 84 0.52 13.91 10.23
N GLY A 85 0.41 14.06 11.55
CA GLY A 85 -0.66 14.81 12.19
C GLY A 85 -0.71 16.26 11.70
N ASP A 86 0.43 16.96 11.73
CA ASP A 86 0.55 18.32 11.21
C ASP A 86 0.12 18.40 9.73
N ALA A 87 0.52 17.42 8.90
CA ALA A 87 0.14 17.38 7.50
C ALA A 87 -1.38 17.18 7.30
N VAL A 88 -2.00 16.33 8.13
CA VAL A 88 -3.46 16.14 8.11
C VAL A 88 -4.19 17.43 8.47
N GLU A 89 -3.74 18.12 9.52
CA GLU A 89 -4.33 19.39 9.96
C GLU A 89 -4.18 20.49 8.91
N VAL A 90 -2.99 20.62 8.31
CA VAL A 90 -2.70 21.66 7.31
C VAL A 90 -3.45 21.43 6.00
N LEU A 91 -3.55 20.18 5.53
CA LEU A 91 -4.23 19.88 4.26
C LEU A 91 -5.75 19.89 4.39
N GLY A 92 -6.27 19.41 5.54
CA GLY A 92 -7.69 19.19 5.74
C GLY A 92 -8.23 17.93 5.05
N ALA A 93 -9.30 17.37 5.61
CA ALA A 93 -9.88 16.10 5.18
C ALA A 93 -10.32 16.12 3.70
N ASP A 94 -10.95 17.21 3.25
CA ASP A 94 -11.48 17.32 1.88
C ASP A 94 -10.38 17.26 0.82
N ARG A 95 -9.24 17.90 1.08
CA ARG A 95 -8.10 17.90 0.16
C ARG A 95 -7.46 16.52 0.10
N ILE A 96 -7.30 15.87 1.26
CA ILE A 96 -6.77 14.51 1.34
C ILE A 96 -7.67 13.54 0.59
N ALA A 97 -8.99 13.62 0.77
CA ALA A 97 -9.94 12.77 0.05
C ALA A 97 -9.85 12.95 -1.47
N LYS A 98 -9.69 14.18 -1.97
CA LYS A 98 -9.50 14.47 -3.39
C LYS A 98 -8.19 13.87 -3.93
N GLU A 99 -7.09 14.03 -3.21
CA GLU A 99 -5.79 13.45 -3.61
C GLU A 99 -5.87 11.92 -3.63
N LEU A 100 -6.44 11.30 -2.58
CA LEU A 100 -6.59 9.85 -2.52
C LEU A 100 -7.45 9.32 -3.68
N ALA A 101 -8.55 9.99 -4.03
CA ALA A 101 -9.37 9.63 -5.17
C ALA A 101 -8.57 9.69 -6.48
N ALA A 102 -7.83 10.78 -6.70
CA ALA A 102 -6.98 10.92 -7.88
C ALA A 102 -5.90 9.82 -7.96
N ARG A 103 -5.33 9.39 -6.82
CA ARG A 103 -4.34 8.30 -6.79
C ARG A 103 -4.96 6.93 -7.09
N CYS A 104 -6.18 6.67 -6.61
CA CYS A 104 -6.90 5.46 -6.97
C CYS A 104 -7.15 5.40 -8.48
N ASP A 105 -7.49 6.52 -9.11
CA ASP A 105 -7.70 6.60 -10.56
C ASP A 105 -6.40 6.34 -11.33
N GLU A 106 -5.30 6.99 -10.94
CA GLU A 106 -3.98 6.79 -11.55
C GLU A 106 -3.51 5.33 -11.46
N ALA A 107 -3.57 4.74 -10.26
CA ALA A 107 -3.17 3.35 -10.04
C ALA A 107 -4.04 2.37 -10.83
N SER A 108 -5.34 2.66 -10.95
CA SER A 108 -6.28 1.87 -11.76
C SER A 108 -5.91 1.90 -13.24
N HIS A 109 -5.64 3.09 -13.79
CA HIS A 109 -5.25 3.25 -15.20
C HIS A 109 -3.92 2.55 -15.53
N PHE A 110 -2.91 2.73 -14.68
CA PHE A 110 -1.61 2.08 -14.85
C PHE A 110 -1.73 0.56 -14.81
N THR A 111 -2.46 0.03 -13.81
CA THR A 111 -2.64 -1.41 -13.62
C THR A 111 -3.48 -2.04 -14.73
N GLN A 112 -4.55 -1.38 -15.18
CA GLN A 112 -5.37 -1.85 -16.30
C GLN A 112 -4.56 -1.93 -17.60
N SER A 113 -3.70 -0.94 -17.85
CA SER A 113 -2.82 -0.91 -19.03
C SER A 113 -1.85 -2.10 -19.03
N HIS A 114 -1.19 -2.35 -17.90
CA HIS A 114 -0.32 -3.53 -17.75
C HIS A 114 -1.10 -4.84 -17.85
N ALA A 115 -2.25 -4.96 -17.20
CA ALA A 115 -3.08 -6.16 -17.28
C ALA A 115 -3.52 -6.46 -18.72
N MET A 116 -3.83 -5.43 -19.52
CA MET A 116 -4.14 -5.61 -20.93
C MET A 116 -2.93 -6.10 -21.72
N ALA A 117 -1.75 -5.51 -21.51
CA ALA A 117 -0.51 -5.96 -22.14
C ALA A 117 -0.21 -7.45 -21.83
N PHE A 118 -0.37 -7.86 -20.57
CA PHE A 118 -0.24 -9.26 -20.17
C PHE A 118 -1.31 -10.16 -20.79
N ARG A 119 -2.58 -9.74 -20.82
CA ARG A 119 -3.66 -10.52 -21.46
C ARG A 119 -3.41 -10.75 -22.95
N VAL A 120 -2.92 -9.73 -23.67
CA VAL A 120 -2.54 -9.85 -25.08
C VAL A 120 -1.35 -10.81 -25.22
N GLY A 121 -0.31 -10.65 -24.40
CA GLY A 121 0.87 -11.53 -24.41
C GLY A 121 0.53 -12.99 -24.08
N MET A 122 -0.34 -13.23 -23.09
CA MET A 122 -0.82 -14.56 -22.72
C MET A 122 -1.66 -15.18 -23.83
N LYS A 123 -2.56 -14.42 -24.46
CA LYS A 123 -3.33 -14.91 -25.62
C LYS A 123 -2.44 -15.28 -26.80
N ALA A 124 -1.37 -14.52 -27.05
CA ALA A 124 -0.40 -14.81 -28.11
C ALA A 124 0.52 -15.99 -27.78
N ALA A 125 0.81 -16.24 -26.50
CA ALA A 125 1.59 -17.40 -26.06
C ALA A 125 0.77 -18.70 -25.96
N TRP A 126 -0.57 -18.59 -25.90
CA TRP A 126 -1.50 -19.73 -25.79
C TRP A 126 -2.03 -20.25 -27.13
N THR A 127 -1.45 -19.85 -28.27
CA THR A 127 -1.93 -20.29 -29.59
C THR A 127 -1.45 -21.67 -30.05
N ASP A 128 -0.58 -22.37 -29.32
CA ASP A 128 -0.03 -23.67 -29.79
C ASP A 128 -0.34 -24.91 -28.94
N GLU A 129 -1.06 -24.82 -27.81
CA GLU A 129 -1.57 -26.03 -27.13
C GLU A 129 -3.01 -25.83 -26.60
N PRO A 130 -3.95 -26.73 -26.92
CA PRO A 130 -5.28 -26.69 -26.34
C PRO A 130 -5.19 -27.02 -24.84
N VAL A 131 -5.30 -26.01 -23.98
CA VAL A 131 -5.46 -26.17 -22.53
C VAL A 131 -6.86 -26.73 -22.24
N ALA A 132 -7.06 -28.01 -22.55
CA ALA A 132 -8.34 -28.69 -22.42
C ALA A 132 -8.60 -29.29 -21.03
N THR A 133 -7.76 -29.03 -20.01
CA THR A 133 -7.74 -29.88 -18.81
C THR A 133 -8.01 -29.22 -17.46
N THR A 134 -8.14 -27.89 -17.36
CA THR A 134 -8.41 -27.24 -16.05
C THR A 134 -9.76 -26.54 -15.93
N ALA A 135 -10.45 -26.22 -17.03
CA ALA A 135 -11.68 -25.42 -16.97
C ALA A 135 -12.88 -26.11 -16.28
N ASN A 136 -12.95 -27.44 -16.29
CA ASN A 136 -14.19 -28.14 -15.89
C ASN A 136 -14.31 -28.49 -14.40
N ARG A 137 -13.25 -28.35 -13.58
CA ARG A 137 -13.31 -28.70 -12.14
C ARG A 137 -13.69 -27.52 -11.24
N ASP A 138 -13.30 -26.30 -11.61
CA ASP A 138 -13.48 -25.13 -10.75
C ASP A 138 -14.90 -24.55 -10.86
N ASP A 139 -15.59 -24.75 -11.98
CA ASP A 139 -16.97 -24.25 -12.17
C ASP A 139 -17.97 -24.93 -11.22
N ALA A 140 -17.82 -26.25 -11.01
CA ALA A 140 -18.67 -26.99 -10.08
C ALA A 140 -18.40 -26.58 -8.62
N ALA A 141 -17.13 -26.43 -8.24
CA ALA A 141 -16.74 -25.96 -6.92
C ALA A 141 -17.20 -24.51 -6.66
N PHE A 142 -17.14 -23.64 -7.67
CA PHE A 142 -17.62 -22.27 -7.59
C PHE A 142 -19.15 -22.20 -7.45
N ALA A 143 -19.89 -23.03 -8.19
CA ALA A 143 -21.34 -23.12 -8.06
C ALA A 143 -21.77 -23.57 -6.64
N GLU A 144 -21.04 -24.53 -6.06
CA GLU A 144 -21.26 -24.99 -4.69
C GLU A 144 -20.99 -23.88 -3.66
N PHE A 145 -19.88 -23.16 -3.81
CA PHE A 145 -19.54 -22.01 -2.98
C PHE A 145 -20.61 -20.90 -3.02
N VAL A 146 -21.14 -20.58 -4.20
CA VAL A 146 -22.22 -19.58 -4.37
C VAL A 146 -23.50 -20.03 -3.63
N LYS A 147 -23.84 -21.31 -3.71
CA LYS A 147 -25.00 -21.88 -3.02
C LYS A 147 -24.85 -21.80 -1.50
N GLU A 148 -23.67 -22.10 -0.97
CA GLU A 148 -23.37 -22.01 0.46
C GLU A 148 -23.45 -20.56 0.98
N ARG A 149 -22.93 -19.60 0.21
CA ARG A 149 -23.02 -18.18 0.57
C ARG A 149 -24.44 -17.65 0.56
N ARG A 150 -25.26 -18.06 -0.40
CA ARG A 150 -26.68 -17.69 -0.47
C ARG A 150 -27.45 -18.22 0.74
N THR A 151 -27.32 -19.51 1.05
CA THR A 151 -28.01 -20.13 2.18
C THR A 151 -27.57 -19.53 3.53
N SER A 152 -26.29 -19.17 3.67
CA SER A 152 -25.78 -18.48 4.87
C SER A 152 -26.39 -17.09 5.04
N ARG A 153 -26.56 -16.32 3.96
CA ARG A 153 -27.24 -15.01 3.99
C ARG A 153 -28.72 -15.15 4.34
N GLU A 154 -29.41 -16.12 3.75
CA GLU A 154 -30.82 -16.38 4.05
C GLU A 154 -31.02 -16.81 5.51
N LYS A 155 -30.14 -17.64 6.06
CA LYS A 155 -30.14 -18.00 7.50
C LYS A 155 -29.89 -16.78 8.39
N ALA A 156 -28.93 -15.93 8.04
CA ALA A 156 -28.63 -14.71 8.80
C ALA A 156 -29.82 -13.72 8.76
N ALA A 157 -30.43 -13.51 7.60
CA ALA A 157 -31.62 -12.67 7.44
C ALA A 157 -32.82 -13.22 8.23
N ARG A 158 -33.05 -14.54 8.19
CA ARG A 158 -34.10 -15.19 8.99
C ARG A 158 -33.85 -15.06 10.50
N LYS A 159 -32.61 -15.20 10.94
CA LYS A 159 -32.22 -15.00 12.36
C LYS A 159 -32.43 -13.55 12.81
N ALA A 160 -32.14 -12.58 11.95
CA ALA A 160 -32.39 -11.16 12.22
C ALA A 160 -33.88 -10.83 12.33
N LEU A 161 -34.72 -11.43 11.47
CA LEU A 161 -36.18 -11.28 11.53
C LEU A 161 -36.79 -11.91 12.80
N VAL A 162 -36.30 -13.10 13.20
CA VAL A 162 -36.78 -13.76 14.44
C VAL A 162 -36.28 -13.04 15.69
N GLY A 163 -35.03 -12.53 15.70
CA GLY A 163 -34.47 -11.79 16.83
C GLY A 163 -35.15 -10.44 17.09
N ASN A 164 -35.71 -9.80 16.06
CA ASN A 164 -36.49 -8.56 16.19
C ASN A 164 -37.97 -8.81 16.55
N GLY A 165 -38.46 -10.06 16.51
CA GLY A 165 -39.85 -10.43 16.77
C GLY A 165 -40.16 -10.83 18.22
N THR A 166 -39.15 -11.07 19.06
CA THR A 166 -39.32 -11.53 20.46
C THR A 166 -39.13 -10.45 21.52
N GLY A 167 -39.07 -9.17 21.12
CA GLY A 167 -38.91 -8.02 22.04
C GLY A 167 -40.18 -7.18 22.25
N GLY A 168 -41.35 -7.71 21.89
CA GLY A 168 -42.62 -6.99 21.98
C GLY A 168 -43.72 -7.84 22.63
N GLN A 169 -43.58 -8.10 23.93
CA GLN A 169 -44.66 -8.16 24.93
C GLN A 169 -44.07 -8.26 26.33
#